data_AF-A0A645DU35-F1
#
_entry.id   AF-A0A645DU35-F1
#
_cell.length_a   1.000
_cell.length_b   1.000
_cell.length_c   1.000
_cell.angle_alpha   90.00
_cell.angle_beta   90.00
_cell.angle_gamma   90.00
#
_symmetry.space_group_name_H-M   'P 1'
#
loop_
_entity.id
_entity.type
_entity.pdbx_description
1 polymer ?
#
loop_
_entity_poly.entity_id
_entity_poly.type
_entity_poly.pdbx_seq_one_letter_code
_entity_poly.pdbx_strand_id
1 'polypeptide(L)'
;MDKAYPETLPYVCNMCQLPILGTPGKGWNVKDYPLEYNGRLYHFGSEVDRWVFEQEPERYAGHLSIVVRFLAGMIQPMDLGGALQYMNLAPGEIGDDAHNYAWAEVYRALRASKKAS
;
A
#
# COMPACT_ATOMS: atom_id res chain seq x y z
N MET A 1 4.83 -19.34 3.30
CA MET A 1 4.09 -18.27 2.59
C MET A 1 4.41 -16.91 3.16
N ASP A 2 4.97 -16.85 4.37
CA ASP A 2 5.21 -15.66 5.18
C ASP A 2 5.86 -14.50 4.41
N LYS A 3 6.82 -14.78 3.52
CA LYS A 3 7.51 -13.77 2.69
C LYS A 3 6.64 -13.12 1.59
N ALA A 4 5.45 -13.66 1.31
CA ALA A 4 4.51 -13.14 0.32
C ALA A 4 3.43 -12.25 0.95
N TYR A 5 3.36 -12.19 2.28
CA TYR A 5 2.48 -11.28 3.01
C TYR A 5 3.26 -10.05 3.53
N PRO A 6 2.60 -8.90 3.70
CA PRO A 6 3.24 -7.70 4.21
C PRO A 6 3.38 -7.73 5.75
N GLU A 7 4.42 -7.08 6.25
CA GLU A 7 4.65 -6.83 7.69
C GLU A 7 4.55 -5.32 8.04
N THR A 8 4.13 -4.49 7.07
CA THR A 8 3.96 -3.04 7.23
C THR A 8 2.88 -2.50 6.30
N LEU A 9 2.42 -1.28 6.55
CA LEU A 9 1.48 -0.57 5.67
C LEU A 9 2.22 0.03 4.46
N PRO A 10 1.59 0.06 3.27
CA PRO A 10 2.14 0.77 2.14
C PRO A 10 2.07 2.28 2.37
N TYR A 11 2.89 3.02 1.63
CA TYR A 11 2.79 4.47 1.61
C TYR A 11 1.59 4.92 0.78
N VAL A 12 0.74 5.79 1.31
CA VAL A 12 -0.57 6.12 0.71
C VAL A 12 -0.63 7.58 0.26
N CYS A 13 -1.12 7.81 -0.96
CA CYS A 13 -1.35 9.13 -1.54
C CYS A 13 -2.41 9.91 -0.73
N ASN A 14 -2.11 11.16 -0.38
CA ASN A 14 -3.01 12.03 0.39
C ASN A 14 -4.22 12.52 -0.42
N MET A 15 -4.22 12.34 -1.75
CA MET A 15 -5.36 12.63 -2.62
C MET A 15 -6.24 11.39 -2.84
N CYS A 16 -5.79 10.45 -3.67
CA CYS A 16 -6.61 9.31 -4.10
C CYS A 16 -6.73 8.16 -3.10
N GLN A 17 -6.02 8.20 -1.95
CA GLN A 17 -6.03 7.16 -0.91
C GLN A 17 -5.56 5.77 -1.35
N LEU A 18 -4.84 5.69 -2.47
CA LEU A 18 -4.22 4.46 -2.96
C LEU A 18 -2.72 4.44 -2.64
N PRO A 19 -2.09 3.25 -2.62
CA PRO A 19 -0.64 3.13 -2.49
C PRO A 19 0.11 3.92 -3.57
N ILE A 20 1.20 4.59 -3.19
CA ILE A 20 2.11 5.25 -4.13
C ILE A 20 2.97 4.18 -4.78
N LEU A 21 2.77 3.97 -6.07
CA LEU A 21 3.40 2.90 -6.86
C LEU A 21 4.10 3.49 -8.09
N GLY A 22 4.90 2.65 -8.76
CA GLY A 22 5.52 2.96 -10.04
C GLY A 22 6.08 1.70 -10.67
N THR A 23 6.74 1.82 -11.82
CA THR A 23 7.32 0.68 -12.53
C THR A 23 8.42 0.02 -11.68
N PRO A 24 8.39 -1.31 -11.43
CA PRO A 24 9.45 -2.04 -10.75
C PRO A 24 10.50 -2.63 -11.72
N GLY A 25 11.55 -3.26 -11.19
CA GLY A 25 12.51 -4.05 -11.97
C GLY A 25 13.50 -3.20 -12.78
N LYS A 26 13.87 -3.65 -14.00
CA LYS A 26 14.91 -3.00 -14.83
C LYS A 26 14.53 -1.58 -15.28
N GLY A 27 13.25 -1.24 -15.31
CA GLY A 27 12.74 0.10 -15.63
C GLY A 27 12.25 0.85 -14.40
N TRP A 28 12.92 0.67 -13.25
CA TRP A 28 12.45 1.20 -11.97
C TRP A 28 12.22 2.72 -12.01
N ASN A 29 11.03 3.16 -11.58
CA ASN A 29 10.61 4.56 -11.64
C ASN A 29 9.53 4.89 -10.60
N VAL A 30 9.64 4.36 -9.38
CA VAL A 30 8.75 4.76 -8.28
C VAL A 30 9.09 6.19 -7.87
N LYS A 31 8.09 7.06 -7.76
CA LYS A 31 8.25 8.47 -7.39
C LYS A 31 7.18 8.88 -6.40
N ASP A 32 7.58 9.72 -5.45
CA ASP A 32 6.69 10.50 -4.61
C ASP A 32 6.77 11.97 -5.05
N TYR A 33 5.66 12.68 -4.91
CA TYR A 33 5.51 14.08 -5.27
C TYR A 33 5.15 14.90 -4.04
N PRO A 34 6.06 15.09 -3.09
CA PRO A 34 5.74 15.70 -1.80
C PRO A 34 5.34 17.17 -1.93
N LEU A 35 4.56 17.64 -0.96
CA LEU A 35 4.19 19.05 -0.78
C LEU A 35 4.11 19.36 0.71
N GLU A 36 4.81 20.40 1.16
CA GLU A 36 4.62 20.95 2.50
C GLU A 36 3.54 22.02 2.48
N TYR A 37 2.53 21.88 3.34
CA TYR A 37 1.43 22.85 3.45
C TYR A 37 1.01 22.97 4.91
N ASN A 38 0.97 24.19 5.44
CA ASN A 38 0.63 24.52 6.83
C ASN A 38 1.41 23.66 7.87
N GLY A 39 2.71 23.46 7.64
CA GLY A 39 3.59 22.72 8.56
C GLY A 39 3.39 21.20 8.55
N ARG A 40 2.59 20.65 7.63
CA ARG A 40 2.45 19.20 7.40
C ARG A 40 3.02 18.84 6.03
N LEU A 41 3.78 17.75 5.98
CA LEU A 41 4.25 17.13 4.75
C LEU A 41 3.19 16.16 4.21
N TYR A 42 2.77 16.40 2.97
CA TYR A 42 1.84 15.56 2.21
C TYR A 42 2.60 14.82 1.11
N HIS A 43 2.10 13.65 0.74
CA HIS A 43 2.69 12.72 -0.21
C HIS A 43 1.68 12.32 -1.27
N PHE A 44 2.10 12.25 -2.52
CA PHE A 44 1.22 12.09 -3.68
C PHE A 44 1.83 11.13 -4.70
N GLY A 45 0.97 10.31 -5.32
CA GLY A 45 1.40 9.29 -6.28
C GLY A 45 1.65 9.81 -7.70
N SER A 46 1.24 11.05 -7.99
CA SER A 46 1.44 11.69 -9.28
C SER A 46 1.54 13.21 -9.15
N GLU A 47 2.09 13.87 -10.18
CA GLU A 47 2.07 15.33 -10.30
C GLU A 47 0.64 15.87 -10.30
N VAL A 48 -0.29 15.13 -10.90
CA VAL A 48 -1.70 15.52 -11.00
C VAL A 48 -2.40 15.44 -9.63
N ASP A 49 -2.16 14.38 -8.85
CA ASP A 49 -2.71 14.27 -7.50
C ASP A 49 -2.27 15.43 -6.60
N ARG A 50 -0.99 15.83 -6.69
CA ARG A 50 -0.48 17.02 -5.99
C ARG A 50 -1.13 18.29 -6.53
N TRP A 51 -1.20 18.45 -7.85
CA TRP A 51 -1.81 19.62 -8.48
C TRP A 51 -3.27 19.81 -8.07
N VAL A 52 -4.06 18.72 -7.98
CA VAL A 52 -5.46 18.77 -7.49
C VAL A 52 -5.53 19.30 -6.06
N PHE A 53 -4.60 18.87 -5.18
CA PHE A 53 -4.53 19.40 -3.81
C PHE A 53 -4.22 20.89 -3.81
N GLU A 54 -3.27 21.34 -4.64
CA GLU A 54 -2.86 22.74 -4.75
C GLU A 54 -4.00 23.66 -5.24
N GLN A 55 -4.99 23.13 -5.97
CA GLN A 55 -6.12 23.95 -6.45
C GLN A 55 -7.10 24.32 -5.33
N GLU A 56 -7.35 23.41 -4.39
CA GLU A 56 -8.31 23.61 -3.30
C GLU A 56 -7.78 23.00 -1.98
N PRO A 57 -6.64 23.49 -1.44
CA PRO A 57 -5.98 22.82 -0.32
C PRO A 57 -6.85 22.79 0.95
N GLU A 58 -7.70 23.79 1.16
CA GLU A 58 -8.63 23.84 2.30
C GLU A 58 -9.64 22.68 2.30
N ARG A 59 -9.98 22.14 1.13
CA ARG A 59 -10.86 20.98 0.99
C ARG A 59 -10.23 19.69 1.50
N TYR A 60 -8.90 19.57 1.38
CA TYR A 60 -8.19 18.31 1.58
C TYR A 60 -7.25 18.32 2.80
N ALA A 61 -6.78 19.48 3.25
CA ALA A 61 -5.76 19.59 4.30
C ALA A 61 -6.17 18.97 5.64
N GLY A 62 -7.48 18.99 5.96
CA GLY A 62 -8.02 18.35 7.16
C GLY A 62 -8.09 16.82 7.08
N HIS A 63 -7.98 16.21 5.89
CA HIS A 63 -8.10 14.77 5.72
C HIS A 63 -6.83 14.02 6.17
N LEU A 64 -7.04 12.89 6.86
CA LEU A 64 -5.99 11.97 7.27
C LEU A 64 -6.16 10.63 6.53
N SER A 65 -5.16 10.23 5.74
CA SER A 65 -5.10 8.88 5.17
C SER A 65 -4.92 7.83 6.26
N ILE A 66 -5.15 6.56 5.94
CA ILE A 66 -5.04 5.47 6.92
C ILE A 66 -3.65 5.41 7.57
N VAL A 67 -2.58 5.68 6.82
CA VAL A 67 -1.20 5.71 7.33
C VAL A 67 -1.01 6.88 8.29
N VAL A 68 -1.58 8.05 7.99
CA VAL A 68 -1.47 9.20 8.89
C VAL A 68 -2.25 8.97 10.18
N ARG A 69 -3.43 8.33 10.11
CA ARG A 69 -4.18 7.91 11.30
C ARG A 69 -3.40 6.90 12.14
N PHE A 70 -2.72 5.95 11.49
CA PHE A 70 -1.84 4.98 12.15
C PHE A 70 -0.70 5.69 12.90
N LEU A 71 0.04 6.57 12.22
CA LEU A 71 1.17 7.31 12.80
C LEU A 71 0.73 8.32 13.89
N ALA A 72 -0.49 8.86 13.80
CA ALA A 72 -1.08 9.73 14.81
C ALA A 72 -1.60 8.97 16.04
N GLY A 73 -1.45 7.64 16.09
CA GLY A 73 -1.91 6.81 17.20
C GLY A 73 -3.42 6.59 17.26
N MET A 74 -4.16 6.95 16.21
CA MET A 74 -5.62 6.78 16.13
C MET A 74 -6.05 5.33 15.87
N ILE A 75 -5.12 4.47 15.42
CA ILE A 75 -5.32 3.04 15.20
C ILE A 75 -4.60 2.30 16.31
N GLN A 76 -5.34 1.53 17.10
CA GLN A 76 -4.82 0.77 18.23
C GLN A 76 -5.35 -0.68 18.22
N PRO A 77 -4.52 -1.69 18.53
CA PRO A 77 -3.08 -1.60 18.74
C PRO A 77 -2.35 -1.10 17.49
N MET A 78 -1.24 -0.37 17.65
CA MET A 78 -0.48 0.20 16.53
C MET A 78 0.39 -0.87 15.83
N ASP A 79 -0.28 -1.90 15.31
CA ASP A 79 0.26 -3.02 14.55
C ASP A 79 -0.69 -3.40 13.40
N LEU A 80 -0.34 -4.40 12.58
CA LEU A 80 -1.19 -4.84 11.47
C LEU A 80 -2.53 -5.45 11.94
N GLY A 81 -2.56 -6.07 13.12
CA GLY A 81 -3.80 -6.62 13.69
C GLY A 81 -4.79 -5.51 14.02
N GLY A 82 -4.33 -4.45 14.68
CA GLY A 82 -5.16 -3.26 14.97
C GLY A 82 -5.57 -2.51 13.70
N ALA A 83 -4.70 -2.46 12.67
CA ALA A 83 -5.08 -1.91 11.38
C ALA A 83 -6.21 -2.70 10.69
N LEU A 84 -6.15 -4.04 10.71
CA LEU A 84 -7.22 -4.89 10.18
C LEU A 84 -8.53 -4.70 10.95
N GLN A 85 -8.46 -4.63 12.28
CA GLN A 85 -9.64 -4.34 13.13
C GLN A 85 -10.24 -2.98 12.82
N TYR A 86 -9.41 -1.95 12.64
CA TYR A 86 -9.86 -0.60 12.26
C TYR A 86 -10.56 -0.56 10.90
N MET A 87 -10.14 -1.43 9.97
CA MET A 87 -10.80 -1.63 8.68
C MET A 87 -12.05 -2.53 8.74
N ASN A 88 -12.40 -3.02 9.93
CA ASN A 88 -13.51 -3.95 10.16
C ASN A 88 -13.39 -5.23 9.32
N LEU A 89 -12.20 -5.83 9.30
CA LEU A 89 -11.91 -7.09 8.62
C LEU A 89 -11.68 -8.22 9.63
N ALA A 90 -12.50 -9.27 9.56
CA ALA A 90 -12.36 -10.47 10.39
C ALA A 90 -11.74 -11.66 9.61
N PRO A 91 -11.20 -12.68 10.31
CA PRO A 91 -10.80 -13.93 9.67
C PRO A 91 -11.94 -14.54 8.84
N GLY A 92 -11.66 -14.92 7.60
CA GLY A 92 -12.66 -15.39 6.62
C GLY A 92 -13.16 -14.31 5.66
N GLU A 93 -12.99 -13.02 6.00
CA GLU A 93 -13.29 -11.88 5.12
C GLU A 93 -12.02 -11.31 4.47
N ILE A 94 -10.87 -11.51 5.12
CA ILE A 94 -9.55 -11.12 4.61
C ILE A 94 -9.23 -11.97 3.39
N GLY A 95 -8.97 -11.30 2.25
CA GLY A 95 -8.66 -11.96 0.99
C GLY A 95 -7.36 -12.78 1.04
N ASP A 96 -7.35 -13.84 0.24
CA ASP A 96 -6.19 -14.71 0.00
C ASP A 96 -6.10 -15.03 -1.51
N ASP A 97 -5.12 -15.83 -1.94
CA ASP A 97 -5.03 -16.26 -3.34
C ASP A 97 -6.32 -16.96 -3.81
N ALA A 98 -6.92 -16.44 -4.88
CA ALA A 98 -8.21 -16.91 -5.40
C ALA A 98 -8.21 -18.38 -5.85
N HIS A 99 -7.04 -18.96 -6.13
CA HIS A 99 -6.89 -20.34 -6.59
C HIS A 99 -6.14 -21.20 -5.57
N ASN A 100 -6.06 -20.75 -4.31
CA ASN A 100 -5.33 -21.42 -3.25
C ASN A 100 -3.91 -21.86 -3.68
N TYR A 101 -3.22 -20.97 -4.41
CA TYR A 101 -1.86 -21.13 -4.89
C TYR A 101 -1.64 -22.26 -5.90
N ALA A 102 -2.69 -22.80 -6.51
CA ALA A 102 -2.59 -23.92 -7.46
C ALA A 102 -1.64 -23.63 -8.65
N TRP A 103 -1.52 -22.36 -9.05
CA TRP A 103 -0.60 -21.93 -10.11
C TRP A 103 0.89 -22.20 -9.78
N ALA A 104 1.26 -22.26 -8.50
CA ALA A 104 2.65 -22.47 -8.08
C ALA A 104 3.17 -23.87 -8.42
N GLU A 105 2.27 -24.85 -8.56
CA GLU A 105 2.60 -26.24 -8.91
C GLU A 105 3.27 -26.38 -10.28
N VAL A 106 2.85 -25.56 -11.25
CA VAL A 106 3.45 -25.50 -12.59
C VAL A 106 4.93 -25.15 -12.50
N TYR A 107 5.27 -24.13 -11.70
CA TYR A 107 6.66 -23.70 -11.52
C TYR A 107 7.49 -24.71 -10.71
N ARG A 108 6.86 -25.43 -9.78
CA ARG A 108 7.52 -26.54 -9.06
C ARG A 108 7.95 -27.65 -10.02
N ALA A 109 7.06 -28.06 -10.93
CA ALA A 109 7.35 -29.07 -11.94
C ALA A 109 8.45 -28.62 -12.93
N LEU A 110 8.38 -27.37 -13.43
CA LEU A 110 9.40 -26.81 -14.32
C LEU A 110 10.79 -26.72 -13.67
N ARG A 111 10.85 -26.42 -12.37
CA ARG A 111 12.13 -26.41 -11.64
C ARG A 111 12.70 -27.81 -11.46
N ALA A 112 11.84 -28.81 -11.26
CA ALA A 112 12.28 -30.20 -11.14
C ALA A 112 12.84 -30.74 -12.47
N SER A 113 12.18 -30.45 -13.59
CA SER A 113 12.67 -30.87 -14.91
C SER A 113 14.00 -30.23 -15.28
N LYS A 114 14.18 -28.92 -15.00
CA LYS A 114 15.46 -28.22 -15.23
C LYS A 114 16.61 -28.75 -14.37
N LYS A 115 16.35 -29.35 -13.22
CA LYS A 115 17.39 -29.98 -12.38
C LYS A 115 17.78 -31.38 -12.88
N ALA A 116 16.91 -32.02 -13.64
CA ALA A 116 17.13 -33.38 -14.18
C ALA A 116 17.81 -33.37 -15.56
N SER A 117 17.87 -32.22 -16.24
CA SER A 117 18.61 -31.96 -17.48
C SER A 117 20.02 -31.43 -17.20
#